data_AF-A0A453M2X0-F1
#
_entry.id   AF-A0A453M2X0-F1
#
_cell.length_a   1.000
_cell.length_b   1.000
_cell.length_c   1.000
_cell.angle_alpha   90.00
_cell.angle_beta   90.00
_cell.angle_gamma   90.00
#
_symmetry.space_group_name_H-M   'P 1'
#
loop_
_entity.id
_entity.type
_entity.pdbx_description
1 polymer ?
#
loop_
_entity_poly.entity_id
_entity_poly.type
_entity_poly.pdbx_seq_one_letter_code
_entity_poly.pdbx_strand_id
1 'polypeptide(L)'
;MENGFQIWSFNGKLIYKISKDHFYQFQWRPRPPSLLTPEKEEDISKNLKRYSKKYEQEDLDVSNQVGELERKRRTQLQEEWQGWVAKWKQLHEEERAYRMELRGGEESDKEEEAEYKEIEAEELVDVTEEIVAFDLDQE
;
A
#
# COMPACT_ATOMS: atom_id res chain seq x y z
N MET A 1 13.93 15.91 9.33
CA MET A 1 14.28 15.14 10.54
C MET A 1 13.08 14.30 10.91
N GLU A 2 13.22 12.97 11.00
CA GLU A 2 12.14 12.10 11.50
C GLU A 2 12.00 12.30 13.01
N ASN A 3 11.15 13.25 13.41
CA ASN A 3 10.80 13.45 14.82
C ASN A 3 9.86 12.31 15.25
N GLY A 4 10.12 11.69 16.41
CA GLY A 4 9.39 10.52 16.87
C GLY A 4 10.12 9.73 17.95
N PHE A 5 9.63 8.52 18.25
CA PHE A 5 10.25 7.64 19.23
C PHE A 5 10.25 6.18 18.78
N GLN A 6 11.19 5.42 19.31
CA GLN A 6 11.33 3.99 19.09
C GLN A 6 11.36 3.28 20.44
N ILE A 7 10.54 2.24 20.59
CA ILE A 7 10.49 1.41 21.78
C ILE A 7 11.13 0.08 21.43
N TRP A 8 12.15 -0.28 22.21
CA TRP A 8 12.88 -1.53 22.11
C TRP A 8 12.56 -2.40 23.31
N SER A 9 12.49 -3.71 23.10
CA SER A 9 12.50 -4.67 24.19
C SER A 9 13.89 -4.74 24.85
N PHE A 10 13.95 -5.32 26.05
CA PHE A 10 15.22 -5.52 26.75
C PHE A 10 16.23 -6.38 25.98
N ASN A 11 15.75 -7.24 25.08
CA ASN A 11 16.60 -8.08 24.21
C ASN A 11 16.90 -7.44 22.84
N GLY A 12 16.59 -6.15 22.65
CA GLY A 12 16.96 -5.39 21.45
C GLY A 12 16.03 -5.58 20.25
N LYS A 13 14.85 -6.16 20.42
CA LYS A 13 13.82 -6.24 19.38
C LYS A 13 13.06 -4.92 19.32
N LEU A 14 12.93 -4.34 18.13
CA LEU A 14 12.08 -3.18 17.90
C LEU A 14 10.61 -3.58 18.10
N ILE A 15 9.93 -2.92 19.04
CA ILE A 15 8.50 -3.13 19.33
C ILE A 15 7.66 -2.08 18.61
N TYR A 16 8.05 -0.81 18.70
CA TYR A 16 7.34 0.31 18.07
C TYR A 16 8.30 1.30 17.45
N LYS A 17 7.96 1.79 16.26
CA LYS A 17 8.57 2.96 15.62
C LYS A 17 7.43 3.90 15.22
N ILE A 18 7.38 5.08 15.84
CA ILE A 18 6.32 6.05 15.59
C ILE A 18 6.98 7.39 15.26
N SER A 19 6.72 7.88 14.05
CA SER A 19 7.04 9.24 13.64
C SER A 19 5.90 10.15 14.10
N LYS A 20 6.23 11.25 14.78
CA LYS A 20 5.27 12.22 15.29
C LYS A 20 5.79 13.62 15.05
N ASP A 21 4.96 14.42 14.39
CA ASP A 21 5.25 15.83 14.18
C ASP A 21 5.18 16.62 15.51
N HIS A 22 5.98 17.67 15.64
CA HIS A 22 6.11 18.46 16.88
C HIS A 22 6.38 17.59 18.13
N PHE A 23 7.21 16.56 18.00
CA PHE A 23 7.56 15.68 19.12
C PHE A 23 8.64 16.31 20.01
N TYR A 24 8.27 16.62 21.25
CA TYR A 24 9.18 17.24 22.23
C TYR A 24 9.85 16.21 23.14
N GLN A 25 9.07 15.34 23.78
CA GLN A 25 9.58 14.42 24.80
C GLN A 25 8.70 13.17 24.94
N PHE A 26 9.36 12.06 25.25
CA PHE A 26 8.74 10.84 25.74
C PHE A 26 9.37 10.47 27.09
N GLN A 27 8.53 10.20 28.08
CA GLN A 27 8.94 9.64 29.37
C GLN A 27 7.93 8.59 29.80
N TRP A 28 8.43 7.50 30.38
CA TRP A 28 7.58 6.53 31.05
C TRP A 28 7.00 7.16 32.32
N ARG A 29 5.73 6.90 32.58
CA ARG A 29 5.14 7.26 33.86
C ARG A 29 5.84 6.45 34.97
N PRO A 30 6.30 7.08 36.05
CA PRO A 30 6.87 6.35 37.19
C PRO A 30 5.89 5.27 37.67
N ARG A 31 6.41 4.07 37.88
CA ARG A 31 5.59 2.95 38.35
C ARG A 31 5.22 3.18 39.83
N PRO A 32 3.93 3.18 40.20
CA PRO A 32 3.52 3.26 41.61
C PRO A 32 4.10 2.11 42.44
N PRO A 33 4.20 2.29 43.78
CA PRO A 33 4.62 1.21 44.67
C PRO A 33 3.76 -0.04 44.50
N SER A 34 4.41 -1.20 44.66
CA SER A 34 3.72 -2.48 44.63
C SER A 34 2.63 -2.54 45.68
N LEU A 35 1.43 -2.99 45.29
CA LEU A 35 0.35 -3.28 46.23
C LEU A 35 0.51 -4.66 46.89
N LEU A 36 1.55 -5.40 46.51
CA LEU A 36 1.80 -6.74 47.02
C LEU A 36 2.49 -6.67 48.37
N THR A 37 2.10 -7.58 49.26
CA THR A 37 2.85 -7.79 50.50
C THR A 37 4.17 -8.51 50.18
N PRO A 38 5.22 -8.34 51.00
CA PRO A 38 6.51 -8.98 50.77
C PRO A 38 6.41 -10.50 50.61
N GLU A 39 5.53 -11.15 51.38
CA GLU A 39 5.25 -12.58 51.30
C GLU A 39 4.73 -13.01 49.92
N LYS A 40 3.86 -12.20 49.31
CA LYS A 40 3.31 -12.47 47.98
C LYS A 40 4.36 -12.28 46.89
N GLU A 41 5.23 -11.29 47.05
CA GLU A 41 6.33 -11.07 46.11
C GLU A 41 7.32 -12.25 46.15
N GLU A 42 7.64 -12.75 47.34
CA GLU A 42 8.44 -13.95 47.49
C GLU A 42 7.78 -15.19 46.87
N ASP A 43 6.49 -15.42 47.13
CA ASP A 43 5.76 -16.55 46.55
C ASP A 43 5.74 -16.49 45.02
N ILE A 44 5.48 -15.31 44.45
CA ILE A 44 5.51 -15.09 43.00
C ILE A 44 6.90 -15.34 42.44
N SER A 45 7.96 -14.88 43.12
CA SER A 45 9.34 -15.13 42.68
C SER A 45 9.69 -16.62 42.67
N LYS A 46 9.25 -17.37 43.69
CA LYS A 46 9.48 -18.82 43.82
C LYS A 46 8.70 -19.61 42.77
N ASN A 47 7.47 -19.19 42.47
CA ASN A 47 6.56 -19.84 41.53
C ASN A 47 6.56 -19.22 40.13
N LEU A 48 7.53 -18.36 39.80
CA LEU A 48 7.52 -17.55 38.58
C LEU A 48 7.39 -18.38 37.31
N LYS A 49 8.04 -19.56 37.25
CA LYS A 49 7.96 -20.47 36.10
C LYS A 49 6.54 -20.98 35.83
N ARG A 50 5.76 -21.24 36.89
CA ARG A 50 4.36 -21.68 36.78
C ARG A 50 3.48 -20.56 36.25
N TYR A 51 3.68 -19.35 36.77
CA TYR A 51 2.95 -18.17 36.30
C TYR A 51 3.32 -17.79 34.87
N SER A 52 4.61 -17.84 34.51
CA SER A 52 5.10 -17.56 33.15
C SER A 52 4.37 -18.43 32.13
N LYS A 53 4.39 -19.77 32.33
CA LYS A 53 3.72 -20.69 31.41
C LYS A 53 2.22 -20.44 31.29
N LYS A 54 1.55 -20.16 32.42
CA LYS A 54 0.11 -19.88 32.45
C LYS A 54 -0.20 -18.62 31.64
N TYR A 55 0.49 -17.51 31.92
CA TYR A 55 0.20 -16.23 31.28
C TYR A 55 0.67 -16.17 29.83
N GLU A 56 1.77 -16.83 29.47
CA GLU A 56 2.17 -16.98 28.06
C GLU A 56 1.12 -17.72 27.23
N GLN A 57 0.48 -18.75 27.81
CA GLN A 57 -0.61 -19.46 27.14
C GLN A 57 -1.87 -18.58 27.01
N GLU A 58 -2.26 -17.90 28.09
CA GLU A 58 -3.40 -16.96 28.06
C GLU A 58 -3.19 -15.83 27.05
N ASP A 59 -1.99 -15.23 27.00
CA ASP A 59 -1.64 -14.19 26.04
C ASP A 59 -1.67 -14.71 24.59
N LEU A 60 -1.17 -15.93 24.35
CA LEU A 60 -1.23 -16.57 23.04
C LEU A 60 -2.68 -16.81 22.60
N ASP A 61 -3.52 -17.30 23.51
CA ASP A 61 -4.94 -17.56 23.23
C ASP A 61 -5.69 -16.26 22.91
N VAL A 62 -5.45 -15.19 23.66
CA VAL A 62 -6.04 -13.87 23.38
C VAL A 62 -5.56 -13.32 22.04
N SER A 63 -4.25 -13.41 21.76
CA SER A 63 -3.68 -12.98 20.47
C SER A 63 -4.29 -13.74 19.29
N ASN A 64 -4.48 -15.06 19.43
CA ASN A 64 -5.11 -15.89 18.42
C ASN A 64 -6.58 -15.50 18.21
N GLN A 65 -7.34 -15.26 19.28
CA GLN A 65 -8.74 -14.83 19.18
C GLN A 65 -8.90 -13.50 18.45
N VAL A 66 -8.07 -12.50 18.78
CA VAL A 66 -8.07 -11.20 18.09
C VAL A 66 -7.68 -11.38 16.62
N GLY A 67 -6.65 -12.18 16.36
CA GLY A 67 -6.20 -12.50 15.01
C GLY A 67 -7.24 -13.23 14.18
N GLU A 68 -8.04 -14.12 14.78
CA GLU A 68 -9.11 -14.85 14.09
C GLU A 68 -10.25 -13.93 13.66
N LEU A 69 -10.66 -12.99 14.52
CA LEU A 69 -11.72 -12.04 14.18
C LEU A 69 -11.30 -11.14 13.02
N GLU A 70 -10.08 -10.59 13.08
CA GLU A 70 -9.54 -9.80 11.97
C GLU A 70 -9.38 -10.63 10.69
N ARG A 71 -8.89 -11.87 10.81
CA ARG A 71 -8.71 -12.77 9.67
C ARG A 71 -10.04 -13.08 9.01
N LYS A 72 -11.07 -13.44 9.80
CA LYS A 72 -12.43 -13.68 9.29
C LYS A 72 -12.97 -12.46 8.56
N ARG A 73 -12.82 -11.26 9.15
CA ARG A 73 -13.26 -10.02 8.51
C ARG A 73 -12.54 -9.78 7.17
N ARG A 74 -11.22 -9.99 7.12
CA ARG A 74 -10.43 -9.82 5.89
C ARG A 74 -10.80 -10.85 4.82
N THR A 75 -11.00 -12.11 5.23
CA THR A 75 -11.43 -13.18 4.32
C THR A 75 -12.80 -12.88 3.73
N GLN A 76 -13.78 -12.46 4.54
CA GLN A 76 -15.10 -12.06 4.06
C GLN A 76 -15.02 -10.92 3.04
N LEU A 77 -14.26 -9.85 3.35
CA LEU A 77 -14.08 -8.73 2.43
C LEU A 77 -13.41 -9.16 1.12
N GLN A 78 -12.45 -10.08 1.20
CA GLN A 78 -11.79 -10.64 0.02
C GLN A 78 -12.74 -11.49 -0.82
N GLU A 79 -13.58 -12.32 -0.20
CA GLU A 79 -14.59 -13.12 -0.90
C GLU A 79 -15.64 -12.23 -1.58
N GLU A 80 -16.12 -11.19 -0.91
CA GLU A 80 -17.04 -10.20 -1.48
C GLU A 80 -16.41 -9.49 -2.69
N TRP A 81 -15.16 -9.05 -2.57
CA TRP A 81 -14.42 -8.44 -3.68
C TRP A 81 -14.23 -9.41 -4.85
N GLN A 82 -13.82 -10.64 -4.58
CA GLN A 82 -13.65 -11.67 -5.60
C GLN A 82 -14.96 -11.99 -6.32
N GLY A 83 -16.07 -12.09 -5.58
CA GLY A 83 -17.40 -12.27 -6.15
C GLY A 83 -17.81 -11.11 -7.05
N TRP A 84 -17.54 -9.87 -6.63
CA TRP A 84 -17.80 -8.67 -7.43
C TRP A 84 -16.96 -8.67 -8.73
N VAL A 85 -15.66 -8.94 -8.64
CA VAL A 85 -14.77 -9.04 -9.81
C VAL A 85 -15.22 -10.16 -10.75
N ALA A 86 -15.56 -11.34 -10.22
CA ALA A 86 -16.00 -12.48 -11.02
C ALA A 86 -17.28 -12.15 -11.80
N LYS A 87 -18.25 -11.48 -11.17
CA LYS A 87 -19.48 -11.03 -11.82
C LYS A 87 -19.19 -10.10 -13.01
N TRP A 88 -18.30 -9.12 -12.83
CA TRP A 88 -17.93 -8.22 -13.92
C TRP A 88 -17.17 -8.92 -15.04
N LYS A 89 -16.26 -9.85 -14.70
CA LYS A 89 -15.57 -10.68 -15.70
C LYS A 89 -16.55 -11.53 -16.50
N GLN A 90 -17.53 -12.12 -15.85
CA GLN A 90 -18.56 -12.91 -16.53
C GLN A 90 -19.38 -12.04 -17.48
N LEU A 91 -19.89 -10.89 -17.01
CA LEU A 91 -20.64 -9.96 -17.86
C LEU A 91 -19.80 -9.49 -19.05
N HIS A 92 -18.53 -9.20 -18.81
CA HIS A 92 -17.60 -8.80 -19.86
C HIS A 92 -17.39 -9.91 -20.89
N GLU A 93 -17.30 -11.18 -20.50
CA GLU A 93 -17.20 -12.29 -21.45
C GLU A 93 -18.52 -12.52 -22.20
N GLU A 94 -19.67 -12.42 -21.54
CA GLU A 94 -20.99 -12.55 -22.17
C GLU A 94 -21.23 -11.48 -23.24
N GLU A 95 -20.83 -10.24 -22.98
CA GLU A 95 -20.92 -9.13 -23.93
C GLU A 95 -19.87 -9.16 -25.03
N ARG A 96 -18.89 -10.07 -24.99
CA ARG A 96 -17.78 -10.14 -25.96
C ARG A 96 -18.25 -10.27 -27.39
N ALA A 97 -19.22 -11.15 -27.66
CA ALA A 97 -19.76 -11.35 -29.00
C ALA A 97 -20.42 -10.07 -29.55
N TYR A 98 -21.19 -9.38 -28.70
CA TYR A 98 -21.83 -8.11 -29.06
C TYR A 98 -20.80 -6.99 -29.30
N ARG A 99 -19.77 -6.90 -28.46
CA ARG A 99 -18.66 -5.95 -28.66
C ARG A 99 -17.88 -6.21 -29.96
N MET A 100 -17.65 -7.47 -30.30
CA MET A 100 -16.98 -7.88 -31.53
C MET A 100 -17.82 -7.49 -32.76
N GLU A 101 -19.14 -7.69 -32.71
CA GLU A 101 -20.06 -7.27 -33.78
C GLU A 101 -20.04 -5.74 -34.00
N LEU A 102 -20.11 -4.95 -32.92
CA LEU A 102 -20.02 -3.49 -32.99
C LEU A 102 -18.69 -2.97 -33.57
N ARG A 103 -17.62 -3.78 -33.53
CA ARG A 103 -16.29 -3.47 -34.06
C ARG A 103 -16.02 -4.12 -35.42
N GLY A 104 -17.05 -4.60 -36.12
CA GLY A 104 -16.89 -5.16 -37.46
C GLY A 104 -16.17 -6.52 -37.49
N GLY A 105 -16.15 -7.26 -36.38
CA GLY A 105 -15.55 -8.59 -36.28
C GLY A 105 -14.12 -8.63 -35.75
N GLU A 106 -13.52 -7.48 -35.40
CA GLU A 106 -12.15 -7.43 -34.88
C GLU A 106 -12.09 -7.75 -33.37
N GLU A 107 -11.17 -8.65 -33.00
CA GLU A 107 -10.93 -9.06 -31.61
C GLU A 107 -9.97 -8.09 -30.92
N SER A 108 -10.49 -7.04 -30.28
CA SER A 108 -9.68 -6.02 -29.59
C SER A 108 -9.44 -6.27 -28.10
N ASP A 109 -10.03 -7.33 -27.52
CA ASP A 109 -9.87 -7.63 -26.08
C ASP A 109 -8.49 -8.25 -25.77
N LYS A 110 -7.73 -8.64 -26.80
CA LYS A 110 -6.30 -8.93 -26.68
C LYS A 110 -5.55 -7.60 -26.74
N GLU A 111 -4.83 -7.32 -25.67
CA GLU A 111 -3.86 -6.23 -25.58
C GLU A 111 -2.65 -6.58 -26.48
N GLU A 112 -2.86 -6.61 -27.80
CA GLU A 112 -1.74 -6.48 -28.73
C GLU A 112 -1.16 -5.09 -28.48
N GLU A 113 0.12 -5.06 -28.08
CA GLU A 113 0.89 -3.85 -27.82
C GLU A 113 0.55 -2.79 -28.87
N ALA A 114 -0.16 -1.73 -28.46
CA ALA A 114 -0.44 -0.62 -29.36
C ALA A 114 0.90 -0.05 -29.83
N GLU A 115 1.26 -0.32 -31.09
CA GLU A 115 2.50 0.17 -31.69
C GLU A 115 2.31 1.66 -31.99
N TYR A 116 2.74 2.51 -31.06
CA TYR A 116 2.72 3.96 -31.25
C TYR A 116 3.76 4.33 -32.31
N LYS A 117 3.32 4.74 -33.49
CA LYS A 117 4.17 5.32 -34.54
C LYS A 117 4.03 6.84 -34.52
N GLU A 118 5.08 7.52 -34.10
CA GLU A 118 5.19 8.98 -34.18
C GLU A 118 5.42 9.36 -35.65
N ILE A 119 4.48 10.10 -36.24
CA ILE A 119 4.57 10.61 -37.61
C ILE A 119 4.81 12.11 -37.52
N GLU A 120 6.05 12.54 -37.75
CA GLU A 120 6.38 13.96 -37.93
C GLU A 120 6.03 14.36 -39.36
N ALA A 121 5.07 15.28 -39.51
CA ALA A 121 4.70 15.88 -40.78
C ALA A 121 5.14 17.34 -40.79
N GLU A 122 6.14 17.66 -41.60
CA GLU A 122 6.56 19.04 -41.86
C GLU A 122 5.77 19.60 -43.06
N GLU A 123 4.98 20.65 -42.83
CA GLU A 123 4.28 21.39 -43.88
C GLU A 123 5.04 22.69 -44.18
N LEU A 124 5.46 22.88 -45.42
CA LEU A 124 6.15 24.10 -45.87
C LEU A 124 5.13 25.22 -46.01
N VAL A 125 5.12 26.16 -45.06
CA VAL A 125 4.06 27.17 -44.91
C VAL A 125 4.05 28.23 -46.01
N ASP A 126 5.22 28.69 -46.50
CA ASP A 126 5.31 29.61 -47.65
C ASP A 126 6.79 29.81 -48.08
N VAL A 127 7.03 30.13 -49.35
CA VAL A 127 8.36 30.53 -49.86
C VAL A 127 8.21 31.81 -50.68
N THR A 128 8.76 32.90 -50.16
CA THR A 128 8.81 34.19 -50.88
C THR A 128 10.21 34.41 -51.46
N GLU A 129 10.32 34.42 -52.79
CA GLU A 129 11.52 34.86 -53.52
C GLU A 129 11.37 36.33 -53.91
N GLU A 130 12.32 37.17 -53.51
CA GLU A 130 12.39 38.58 -53.90
C GLU A 130 13.54 38.79 -54.88
N ILE A 131 13.24 39.21 -56.12
CA ILE A 131 14.25 39.48 -57.14
C ILE A 131 14.77 40.90 -56.93
N VAL A 132 16.00 41.02 -56.44
CA VAL A 132 16.69 42.31 -56.32
C VAL A 132 17.25 42.70 -57.68
N ALA A 133 16.62 43.69 -58.34
CA ALA A 133 17.18 44.31 -59.54
C ALA A 133 18.40 45.17 -59.16
N PHE A 134 19.58 44.77 -59.63
CA PHE A 134 20.78 45.60 -59.57
C PHE A 134 20.85 46.42 -60.87
N ASP A 135 20.22 47.60 -60.87
CA ASP A 135 20.43 48.60 -61.93
C ASP A 135 21.67 49.42 -61.61
N LEU A 136 22.74 49.22 -62.38
CA LEU A 136 23.83 50.19 -62.52
C LEU A 136 24.22 50.30 -64.00
N ASP A 137 23.37 51.02 -64.75
CA ASP A 137 23.78 51.79 -65.93
C ASP A 137 24.54 53.03 -65.47
N GLN A 138 25.85 53.15 -65.75
CA GLN A 138 26.69 54.35 -66.09
C GLN A 138 28.09 53.78 -66.47
N GLU A 139 28.71 53.91 -67.64
CA GLU A 139 28.69 54.81 -68.81
C GLU A 139 28.93 54.03 -70.11
#